data_AF-A0A0E0EKL9-F1
#
_entry.id   AF-A0A0E0EKL9-F1
#
_cell.length_a   1.000
_cell.length_b   1.000
_cell.length_c   1.000
_cell.angle_alpha   90.00
_cell.angle_beta   90.00
_cell.angle_gamma   90.00
#
_symmetry.space_group_name_H-M   'P 1'
#
loop_
_entity.id
_entity.type
_entity.pdbx_description
1 polymer ?
#
loop_
_entity_poly.entity_id
_entity_poly.type
_entity_poly.pdbx_seq_one_letter_code
_entity_poly.pdbx_strand_id
1 'polypeptide(L)'
;MATHSTSALAAPTFSAFPLAAAARFPCASATSNTCAFSLAEHLTHAAEAKKGFLPVTDKKDGYSFLYPFGWQEVVVQGQDKVYKDVIEPLESVSVNTIPTSKQDIRELGPPDQI
;
A
#
# COMPACT_ATOMS: atom_id res chain seq x y z
N MET A 1 3.78 57.04 -7.95
CA MET A 1 3.70 56.98 -6.48
C MET A 1 2.36 56.36 -6.12
N ALA A 2 2.31 55.05 -5.91
CA ALA A 2 1.12 54.37 -5.41
C ALA A 2 1.35 54.06 -3.93
N THR A 3 0.47 54.58 -3.10
CA THR A 3 0.48 54.52 -1.65
C THR A 3 0.05 53.15 -1.13
N HIS A 4 0.72 52.67 -0.09
CA HIS A 4 0.36 51.51 0.71
C HIS A 4 -0.94 51.75 1.50
N SER A 5 -1.76 50.71 1.71
CA SER A 5 -2.80 50.71 2.75
C SER A 5 -3.10 49.31 3.31
N THR A 6 -2.56 49.09 4.51
CA THR A 6 -3.17 48.56 5.76
C THR A 6 -4.14 47.36 5.79
N SER A 7 -3.62 46.28 6.42
CA SER A 7 -4.15 45.44 7.53
C SER A 7 -5.61 45.57 8.04
N ALA A 8 -6.29 44.43 8.28
CA ALA A 8 -6.75 44.00 9.63
C ALA A 8 -7.52 42.65 9.61
N LEU A 9 -7.28 41.81 10.63
CA LEU A 9 -8.02 40.57 10.97
C LEU A 9 -9.40 40.86 11.60
N ALA A 10 -10.36 39.95 11.40
CA ALA A 10 -11.36 39.56 12.43
C ALA A 10 -12.09 38.25 12.07
N ALA A 11 -12.10 37.29 12.99
CA ALA A 11 -13.08 36.19 13.11
C ALA A 11 -14.04 36.53 14.28
N PRO A 12 -14.96 35.67 14.76
CA PRO A 12 -15.75 34.56 14.18
C PRO A 12 -17.27 34.79 14.38
N THR A 13 -18.16 34.03 13.72
CA THR A 13 -19.55 33.91 14.17
C THR A 13 -20.06 32.48 14.01
N PHE A 14 -20.24 31.82 15.14
CA PHE A 14 -21.03 30.59 15.31
C PHE A 14 -22.51 30.96 15.23
N SER A 15 -23.31 30.32 14.37
CA SER A 15 -24.76 30.36 14.49
C SER A 15 -25.35 28.97 14.34
N ALA A 16 -25.99 28.53 15.42
CA ALA A 16 -26.71 27.29 15.57
C ALA A 16 -27.87 27.16 14.58
N PHE A 17 -28.06 25.96 14.04
CA PHE A 17 -29.29 25.53 13.38
C PHE A 17 -30.09 24.65 14.37
N PRO A 18 -31.34 25.00 14.72
CA PRO A 18 -32.34 24.04 15.20
C PRO A 18 -33.00 23.42 13.93
N LEU A 19 -33.88 22.41 13.92
CA LEU A 19 -34.86 21.92 14.88
C LEU A 19 -35.29 20.52 14.39
N ALA A 20 -35.66 19.68 15.34
CA ALA A 20 -36.21 18.34 15.22
C ALA A 20 -37.25 18.11 14.10
N ALA A 21 -37.20 16.92 13.50
CA ALA A 21 -38.36 16.26 12.89
C ALA A 21 -38.39 14.77 13.29
N ALA A 22 -39.51 14.39 13.88
CA ALA A 22 -39.78 13.09 14.48
C ALA A 22 -40.19 12.03 13.44
N ALA A 23 -39.74 10.79 13.63
CA ALA A 23 -40.43 9.62 13.08
C ALA A 23 -40.36 8.48 14.10
N ARG A 24 -41.52 8.21 14.72
CA ARG A 24 -41.76 7.03 15.56
C ARG A 24 -41.89 5.81 14.66
N PHE A 25 -41.04 4.81 14.86
CA PHE A 25 -41.22 3.48 14.27
C PHE A 25 -41.70 2.50 15.34
N PRO A 26 -42.76 1.72 15.08
CA PRO A 26 -43.35 0.83 16.07
C PRO A 26 -42.49 -0.42 16.32
N CYS A 27 -42.55 -0.87 17.57
CA CYS A 27 -42.05 -2.14 18.07
C CYS A 27 -42.73 -3.31 17.35
N ALA A 28 -41.95 -4.24 16.82
CA ALA A 28 -42.39 -5.59 16.49
C ALA A 28 -41.30 -6.58 16.91
N SER A 29 -41.60 -7.33 17.97
CA SER A 29 -40.84 -8.50 18.44
C SER A 29 -41.06 -9.68 17.51
N ALA A 30 -39.98 -10.28 17.01
CA ALA A 30 -40.00 -11.62 16.43
C ALA A 30 -38.71 -12.36 16.78
N THR A 31 -38.87 -13.45 17.52
CA THR A 31 -37.89 -14.50 17.80
C THR A 31 -37.46 -15.18 16.50
N SER A 32 -36.15 -15.35 16.29
CA SER A 32 -35.55 -16.54 15.67
C SER A 32 -34.03 -16.45 15.68
N ASN A 33 -33.39 -17.41 16.35
CA ASN A 33 -31.96 -17.69 16.26
C ASN A 33 -31.61 -18.09 14.82
N THR A 34 -30.83 -17.27 14.12
CA THR A 34 -29.98 -17.73 13.02
C THR A 34 -28.59 -17.11 13.20
N CYS A 35 -27.63 -17.96 13.55
CA CYS A 35 -26.22 -17.62 13.49
C CYS A 35 -25.86 -17.45 12.00
N ALA A 36 -25.80 -16.21 11.53
CA ALA A 36 -25.27 -15.90 10.22
C ALA A 36 -23.74 -16.13 10.26
N PHE A 37 -23.33 -17.18 9.57
CA PHE A 37 -21.97 -17.61 9.30
C PHE A 37 -21.11 -16.41 8.85
N SER A 38 -20.14 -16.02 9.65
CA SER A 38 -19.21 -14.94 9.35
C SER A 38 -18.24 -15.38 8.25
N LEU A 39 -18.54 -15.04 6.99
CA LEU A 39 -17.60 -15.20 5.88
C LEU A 39 -17.45 -13.87 5.13
N ALA A 40 -16.64 -12.99 5.69
CA ALA A 40 -16.03 -11.87 4.97
C ALA A 40 -14.89 -11.27 5.80
N GLU A 41 -13.87 -12.06 6.14
CA GLU A 41 -12.57 -11.53 6.59
C GLU A 41 -11.47 -12.04 5.67
N HIS A 42 -11.57 -11.70 4.39
CA HIS A 42 -10.43 -11.82 3.49
C HIS A 42 -10.44 -10.61 2.57
N LEU A 43 -9.29 -9.96 2.42
CA LEU A 43 -9.02 -8.72 1.69
C LEU A 43 -9.36 -7.43 2.44
N THR A 44 -8.48 -7.07 3.38
CA THR A 44 -7.83 -5.74 3.35
C THR A 44 -6.65 -5.75 4.33
N HIS A 45 -5.56 -6.43 3.95
CA HIS A 45 -4.27 -6.10 4.54
C HIS A 45 -3.84 -4.75 3.95
N ALA A 46 -4.20 -3.67 4.64
CA ALA A 46 -3.76 -2.33 4.31
C ALA A 46 -2.23 -2.34 4.29
N ALA A 47 -1.64 -2.06 3.13
CA ALA A 47 -0.21 -1.98 2.93
C ALA A 47 0.35 -0.83 3.76
N GLU A 48 0.77 -1.10 4.98
CA GLU A 48 1.63 -0.18 5.72
C GLU A 48 2.96 -0.13 4.95
N ALA A 49 3.22 0.99 4.28
CA ALA A 49 4.50 1.23 3.65
C ALA A 49 5.56 1.21 4.76
N LYS A 50 6.33 0.11 4.81
CA LYS A 50 7.37 -0.08 5.81
C LYS A 50 8.33 1.12 5.73
N LYS A 51 8.39 1.90 6.80
CA LYS A 51 9.19 3.14 6.85
C LYS A 51 10.63 2.85 6.42
N GLY A 52 11.13 3.63 5.46
CA GLY A 52 12.50 3.48 4.94
C GLY A 52 12.65 2.49 3.78
N PHE A 53 11.55 1.85 3.33
CA PHE A 53 11.53 1.01 2.14
C PHE A 53 10.61 1.58 1.07
N LEU A 54 11.00 1.39 -0.18
CA LEU A 54 10.25 1.79 -1.36
C LEU A 54 9.74 0.55 -2.11
N PRO A 55 8.48 0.53 -2.56
CA PRO A 55 7.94 -0.60 -3.31
C PRO A 55 8.27 -0.53 -4.80
N VAL A 56 8.52 -1.70 -5.39
CA VAL A 56 8.62 -1.94 -6.84
C VAL A 56 7.61 -3.03 -7.19
N THR A 57 6.86 -2.81 -8.26
CA THR A 57 5.92 -3.80 -8.79
C THR A 57 6.12 -3.89 -10.29
N ASP A 58 6.52 -5.07 -10.77
CA ASP A 58 6.50 -5.38 -12.20
C ASP A 58 5.25 -6.19 -12.54
N LYS A 59 4.39 -5.60 -13.37
CA LYS A 59 3.14 -6.22 -13.80
C LYS A 59 3.31 -7.16 -14.98
N LYS A 60 4.44 -7.10 -15.70
CA LYS A 60 4.72 -7.97 -16.85
C LYS A 60 5.15 -9.34 -16.36
N ASP A 61 6.07 -9.37 -15.40
CA ASP A 61 6.64 -10.60 -14.84
C ASP A 61 6.00 -11.03 -13.51
N GLY A 62 5.11 -10.18 -12.94
CA GLY A 62 4.21 -10.56 -11.87
C GLY A 62 4.82 -10.58 -10.47
N TYR A 63 5.92 -9.88 -10.25
CA TYR A 63 6.56 -9.79 -8.93
C TYR A 63 6.45 -8.38 -8.33
N SER A 64 6.58 -8.32 -7.01
CA SER A 64 6.75 -7.08 -6.28
C SER A 64 7.73 -7.28 -5.12
N PHE A 65 8.51 -6.26 -4.84
CA PHE A 65 9.47 -6.29 -3.74
C PHE A 65 9.65 -4.90 -3.13
N LEU A 66 10.26 -4.87 -1.94
CA LEU A 66 10.64 -3.66 -1.24
C LEU A 66 12.16 -3.53 -1.28
N TYR A 67 12.65 -2.32 -1.47
CA TYR A 67 14.08 -2.01 -1.40
C TYR A 67 14.35 -0.81 -0.47
N PRO A 68 15.55 -0.68 0.10
CA PRO A 68 15.87 0.43 1.01
C PRO A 68 15.86 1.78 0.30
N PHE A 69 15.44 2.82 1.02
CA PHE A 69 15.62 4.20 0.56
C PHE A 69 17.12 4.52 0.36
N GLY A 70 17.46 5.23 -0.72
CA GLY A 70 18.83 5.60 -1.05
C GLY A 70 19.50 4.69 -2.08
N TRP A 71 18.81 3.64 -2.54
CA TRP A 71 19.29 2.78 -3.62
C TRP A 71 18.76 3.28 -4.97
N GLN A 72 19.55 3.11 -6.02
CA GLN A 72 19.26 3.56 -7.38
C GLN A 72 19.10 2.37 -8.34
N GLU A 73 18.07 2.43 -9.19
CA GLU A 73 17.89 1.46 -10.28
C GLU A 73 18.97 1.65 -11.35
N VAL A 74 19.59 0.55 -11.75
CA VAL A 74 20.57 0.48 -12.84
C VAL A 74 20.08 -0.51 -13.88
N VAL A 75 20.20 -0.15 -15.15
CA VAL A 75 19.85 -1.05 -16.25
C VAL A 75 21.06 -1.90 -16.59
N VAL A 76 20.93 -3.22 -16.41
CA VAL A 76 21.96 -4.22 -16.76
C VAL A 76 21.39 -5.17 -17.80
N GLN A 77 22.16 -5.46 -18.84
CA GLN A 77 21.71 -6.36 -19.90
C GLN A 77 21.51 -7.78 -19.35
N GLY A 78 20.36 -8.38 -19.69
CA GLY A 78 20.02 -9.75 -19.29
C GLY A 78 19.42 -9.87 -17.88
N GLN A 79 19.25 -8.76 -17.17
CA GLN A 79 18.57 -8.75 -15.88
C GLN A 79 17.35 -7.84 -15.93
N ASP A 80 16.32 -8.18 -15.16
CA ASP A 80 15.06 -7.46 -15.24
C ASP A 80 15.07 -6.19 -14.38
N LYS A 81 15.45 -6.33 -13.10
CA LYS A 81 15.67 -5.20 -12.19
C LYS A 81 16.98 -5.33 -11.46
N VAL A 82 17.72 -4.23 -11.36
CA VAL A 82 18.94 -4.15 -10.55
C VAL A 82 18.91 -2.84 -9.79
N TYR A 83 19.11 -2.90 -8.47
CA TYR A 83 19.24 -1.75 -7.59
C TYR A 83 20.58 -1.82 -6.87
N LYS A 84 21.26 -0.69 -6.75
CA LYS A 84 22.55 -0.55 -6.07
C LYS A 84 22.47 0.56 -5.02
N ASP A 85 23.14 0.37 -3.90
CA ASP A 85 23.29 1.44 -2.92
C ASP A 85 24.16 2.58 -3.51
N VAL A 86 23.71 3.82 -3.35
CA VAL A 86 24.41 5.02 -3.83
C VAL A 86 25.57 5.41 -2.89
N ILE A 87 25.47 5.07 -1.60
CA ILE A 87 26.44 5.35 -0.55
C ILE A 87 27.48 4.22 -0.46
N GLU A 88 27.04 2.96 -0.53
CA GLU A 88 27.91 1.78 -0.45
C GLU A 88 27.77 0.87 -1.69
N PRO A 89 28.42 1.21 -2.83
CA PRO A 89 28.18 0.55 -4.13
C PRO A 89 28.47 -0.96 -4.21
N LEU A 90 29.04 -1.55 -3.15
CA LEU A 90 29.25 -2.99 -3.02
C LEU A 90 27.95 -3.74 -2.69
N GLU A 91 26.92 -3.04 -2.20
CA GLU A 91 25.61 -3.61 -1.94
C GLU A 91 24.69 -3.48 -3.16
N SER A 92 24.08 -4.60 -3.55
CA SER A 92 23.17 -4.63 -4.69
C SER A 92 22.13 -5.73 -4.56
N VAL A 93 20.96 -5.50 -5.15
CA VAL A 93 19.90 -6.50 -5.32
C VAL A 93 19.51 -6.56 -6.78
N SER A 94 19.22 -7.77 -7.25
CA SER A 94 18.83 -7.98 -8.64
C SER A 94 17.78 -9.07 -8.77
N VAL A 95 16.83 -8.87 -9.68
CA VAL A 95 15.78 -9.84 -10.01
C VAL A 95 16.07 -10.43 -11.39
N ASN A 96 16.15 -11.76 -11.47
CA ASN A 96 16.31 -12.49 -12.71
C ASN A 96 15.12 -13.42 -12.94
N THR A 97 14.60 -13.44 -14.17
CA THR A 97 13.50 -14.32 -14.58
C THR A 97 14.05 -15.35 -15.55
N ILE A 98 14.10 -16.61 -15.10
CA ILE A 98 14.60 -17.73 -15.92
C ILE A 98 13.42 -18.63 -16.28
N PRO A 99 13.17 -18.90 -17.57
CA PRO A 99 12.10 -19.81 -17.97
C PRO A 99 12.42 -21.24 -17.50
N THR A 100 11.46 -21.88 -16.82
CA THR A 100 11.58 -23.24 -16.32
C THR A 100 10.34 -24.06 -16.69
N SER A 101 10.52 -25.36 -16.92
CA SER A 101 9.42 -26.32 -17.11
C SER A 101 8.87 -26.86 -15.79
N LYS A 102 9.57 -26.60 -14.69
CA LYS A 102 9.21 -27.02 -13.33
C LYS A 102 8.08 -26.17 -12.78
N GLN A 103 7.11 -26.80 -12.12
CA GLN A 103 5.97 -26.10 -11.53
C GLN A 103 6.21 -25.70 -10.06
N ASP A 104 7.14 -26.39 -9.39
CA ASP A 104 7.46 -26.20 -7.98
C ASP A 104 8.97 -26.01 -7.78
N ILE A 105 9.34 -25.09 -6.88
CA ILE A 105 10.72 -24.81 -6.51
C ILE A 105 11.41 -26.05 -5.90
N ARG A 106 10.65 -26.94 -5.25
CA ARG A 106 11.16 -28.16 -4.63
C ARG A 106 11.68 -29.18 -5.66
N GLU A 107 11.24 -29.06 -6.92
CA GLU A 107 11.70 -29.91 -8.01
C GLU A 107 13.09 -29.51 -8.53
N LEU A 108 13.59 -28.33 -8.15
CA LEU A 108 14.94 -27.87 -8.50
C LEU A 108 16.02 -28.54 -7.63
N GLY A 109 15.62 -29.14 -6.51
CA GLY A 109 16.53 -29.78 -5.57
C GLY A 109 16.72 -28.97 -4.28
N PRO A 110 17.59 -29.44 -3.36
CA PRO A 110 17.95 -28.71 -2.15
C PRO A 110 18.67 -27.39 -2.48
N PRO A 111 18.60 -26.37 -1.59
CA PRO A 111 19.21 -25.05 -1.81
C PRO A 111 20.70 -25.08 -2.16
N ASP A 112 21.45 -26.08 -1.70
CA ASP A 112 22.89 -26.20 -1.96
C ASP A 112 23.22 -26.67 -3.40
N GLN A 113 22.21 -27.12 -4.15
CA GLN A 113 22.36 -27.67 -5.51
C GLN A 113 21.82 -26.74 -6.61
N ILE A 114 21.29 -25.56 -6.24
CA ILE A 114 20.67 -24.58 -7.14
C ILE A 114 21.40 -23.24 -7.17
#